data_AF-X0U6K9-F1
#
_entry.id   AF-X0U6K9-F1
#
_cell.length_a   1.000
_cell.length_b   1.000
_cell.length_c   1.000
_cell.angle_alpha   90.00
_cell.angle_beta   90.00
_cell.angle_gamma   90.00
#
_symmetry.space_group_name_H-M   'P 1'
#
loop_
_entity.id
_entity.type
_entity.pdbx_description
1 polymer ?
#
loop_
_entity_poly.entity_id
_entity_poly.type
_entity_poly.pdbx_seq_one_letter_code
_entity_poly.pdbx_strand_id
1 'polypeptide(L)'
;MLYALEYDIRNTKDDILIKKGDKLMVNEKRLIESFMELVKIDSISREERNLADLLIEKLEDLGLEVIVDQAGEKVKSNCGNIIARFEGNIKEVTPIMFSAHMDTVVPGKNIQPVCEGDKILSSGKTILGADDKAAIAALLEALHIIREDNISCGDIEIVFSICEEIGLLGAKNLDIS
;
A
#
# COMPACT_ATOMS: atom_id res chain seq x y z
N MET A 1 9.05 -40.43 25.07
CA MET A 1 8.42 -40.67 23.76
C MET A 1 7.83 -39.33 23.33
N LEU A 2 8.56 -38.60 22.48
CA LEU A 2 8.08 -37.32 21.93
C LEU A 2 6.94 -37.63 20.94
N TYR A 3 5.80 -36.98 21.12
CA TYR A 3 4.84 -36.80 20.03
C TYR A 3 4.99 -35.38 19.52
N ALA A 4 5.53 -35.25 18.30
CA ALA A 4 5.42 -34.04 17.51
C ALA A 4 3.97 -33.93 17.02
N LEU A 5 3.30 -32.83 17.33
CA LEU A 5 2.07 -32.43 16.67
C LEU A 5 2.48 -31.55 15.50
N GLU A 6 2.40 -32.09 14.29
CA GLU A 6 2.41 -31.29 13.06
C GLU A 6 1.11 -30.47 13.03
N TYR A 7 1.23 -29.15 13.05
CA TYR A 7 0.11 -28.22 12.94
C TYR A 7 -0.12 -27.92 11.45
N ASP A 8 -1.20 -28.45 10.87
CA ASP A 8 -1.64 -28.13 9.51
C ASP A 8 -2.49 -26.84 9.56
N ILE A 9 -1.98 -25.76 8.96
CA ILE A 9 -2.57 -24.41 9.01
C ILE A 9 -3.75 -24.25 8.02
N ARG A 10 -4.22 -25.33 7.38
CA ARG A 10 -5.21 -25.24 6.28
C ARG A 10 -6.68 -25.40 6.70
N ASN A 11 -7.03 -25.25 7.97
CA ASN A 11 -8.40 -25.49 8.39
C ASN A 11 -8.89 -24.55 9.51
N THR A 12 -9.11 -23.29 9.17
CA THR A 12 -10.07 -22.44 9.90
C THR A 12 -10.94 -21.71 8.88
N LYS A 13 -11.92 -22.45 8.36
CA LYS A 13 -13.20 -21.86 7.95
C LYS A 13 -13.89 -21.45 9.25
N ASP A 14 -14.10 -20.16 9.45
CA ASP A 14 -15.33 -19.58 10.02
C ASP A 14 -15.20 -18.03 10.03
N ASP A 15 -16.07 -17.43 9.22
CA ASP A 15 -16.71 -16.12 9.36
C ASP A 15 -15.88 -14.82 9.46
N ILE A 16 -15.33 -14.37 8.35
CA ILE A 16 -15.26 -12.94 8.02
C ILE A 16 -15.59 -12.80 6.52
N LEU A 17 -16.71 -12.14 6.19
CA LEU A 17 -17.25 -11.82 4.85
C LEU A 17 -18.13 -12.91 4.19
N ILE A 18 -19.46 -12.78 4.31
CA ILE A 18 -20.44 -13.49 3.48
C ILE A 18 -21.08 -12.51 2.49
N LYS A 19 -20.84 -12.74 1.20
CA LYS A 19 -21.86 -12.62 0.16
C LYS A 19 -21.86 -13.93 -0.62
N LYS A 20 -22.92 -14.73 -0.45
CA LYS A 20 -23.08 -16.03 -1.11
C LYS A 20 -23.53 -15.80 -2.55
N GLY A 21 -22.60 -15.72 -3.51
CA GLY A 21 -22.96 -15.65 -4.94
C GLY A 21 -21.84 -15.25 -5.89
N ASP A 22 -21.05 -14.24 -5.55
CA ASP A 22 -19.99 -13.70 -6.41
C ASP A 22 -18.68 -13.70 -5.63
N LYS A 23 -17.66 -14.36 -6.16
CA LYS A 23 -16.32 -14.33 -5.59
C LYS A 23 -15.79 -12.91 -5.73
N LEU A 24 -15.44 -12.25 -4.63
CA LEU A 24 -14.65 -11.01 -4.67
C LEU A 24 -13.44 -11.25 -5.56
N MET A 25 -13.34 -10.49 -6.64
CA MET A 25 -12.37 -10.73 -7.70
C MET A 25 -11.46 -9.52 -7.83
N VAL A 26 -10.18 -9.74 -7.56
CA VAL A 26 -9.12 -8.79 -7.85
C VAL A 26 -9.10 -8.52 -9.35
N ASN A 27 -9.11 -7.25 -9.75
CA ASN A 27 -8.85 -6.89 -11.13
C ASN A 27 -7.34 -6.95 -11.38
N GLU A 28 -6.85 -8.14 -11.73
CA GLU A 28 -5.41 -8.41 -11.94
C GLU A 28 -4.79 -7.42 -12.94
N LYS A 29 -5.53 -7.04 -13.99
CA LYS A 29 -5.05 -6.09 -14.99
C LYS A 29 -4.84 -4.70 -14.36
N ARG A 30 -5.84 -4.16 -13.65
CA ARG A 30 -5.74 -2.86 -12.98
C ARG A 30 -4.64 -2.86 -11.91
N LEU A 31 -4.52 -3.95 -11.15
CA LEU A 31 -3.48 -4.12 -10.15
C LEU A 31 -2.07 -4.07 -10.79
N ILE A 32 -1.85 -4.84 -11.87
CA ILE A 32 -0.58 -4.85 -12.59
C ILE A 32 -0.30 -3.47 -13.20
N GLU A 33 -1.29 -2.85 -13.84
CA GLU A 33 -1.13 -1.52 -14.45
C GLU A 33 -0.79 -0.45 -13.38
N SER A 34 -1.46 -0.49 -12.23
CA SER A 34 -1.17 0.39 -11.09
C SER A 34 0.23 0.16 -10.55
N PHE A 35 0.63 -1.10 -10.31
CA PHE A 35 1.99 -1.41 -9.88
C PHE A 35 3.05 -0.90 -10.87
N MET A 36 2.84 -1.12 -12.17
CA MET A 36 3.74 -0.69 -13.25
C MET A 36 3.84 0.84 -13.36
N GLU A 37 2.77 1.57 -13.04
CA GLU A 37 2.76 3.02 -12.93
C GLU A 37 3.59 3.49 -11.73
N LEU A 38 3.32 2.93 -10.53
CA LEU A 38 3.99 3.31 -9.29
C LEU A 38 5.51 3.12 -9.36
N VAL A 39 5.98 1.97 -9.87
CA VAL A 39 7.42 1.68 -9.93
C VAL A 39 8.18 2.57 -10.91
N LYS A 40 7.51 3.16 -11.92
CA LYS A 40 8.16 4.09 -12.86
C LYS A 40 8.40 5.47 -12.27
N ILE A 41 7.73 5.81 -11.16
CA ILE A 41 7.91 7.09 -10.48
C ILE A 41 9.11 6.98 -9.54
N ASP A 42 10.11 7.81 -9.78
CA ASP A 42 11.28 7.91 -8.93
C ASP A 42 10.86 8.33 -7.51
N SER A 43 11.22 7.51 -6.53
CA SER A 43 10.92 7.75 -5.12
C SER A 43 12.02 7.16 -4.25
N ILE A 44 13.29 7.48 -4.54
CA ILE A 44 14.35 7.12 -3.58
C ILE A 44 14.15 7.90 -2.27
N SER A 45 14.64 7.40 -1.15
CA SER A 45 14.47 8.06 0.15
C SER A 45 14.86 9.54 0.10
N ARG A 46 14.00 10.41 0.66
CA ARG A 46 14.01 11.88 0.61
C ARG A 46 13.52 12.54 -0.67
N GLU A 47 13.24 11.78 -1.72
CA GLU A 47 12.73 12.28 -3.01
C GLU A 47 11.32 11.79 -3.34
N GLU A 48 10.49 11.48 -2.33
CA GLU A 48 9.20 10.79 -2.47
C GLU A 48 8.05 11.65 -3.03
N ARG A 49 8.17 13.00 -3.06
CA ARG A 49 7.10 13.95 -3.44
C ARG A 49 6.28 13.53 -4.66
N ASN A 50 6.90 13.20 -5.78
CA ASN A 50 6.16 12.92 -7.02
C ASN A 50 5.25 11.68 -6.88
N LEU A 51 5.71 10.68 -6.13
CA LEU A 51 4.89 9.51 -5.82
C LEU A 51 3.80 9.87 -4.81
N ALA A 52 4.13 10.67 -3.79
CA ALA A 52 3.17 11.14 -2.81
C ALA A 52 2.01 11.91 -3.46
N ASP A 53 2.31 12.83 -4.38
CA ASP A 53 1.31 13.63 -5.08
C ASP A 53 0.35 12.74 -5.90
N LEU A 54 0.86 11.73 -6.61
CA LEU A 54 0.03 10.75 -7.32
C LEU A 54 -0.87 9.95 -6.35
N LEU A 55 -0.31 9.53 -5.21
CA LEU A 55 -1.05 8.73 -4.22
C LEU A 55 -2.16 9.53 -3.57
N ILE A 56 -1.92 10.81 -3.26
CA ILE A 56 -2.95 11.72 -2.75
C ILE A 56 -4.12 11.80 -3.73
N GLU A 57 -3.83 12.09 -5.01
CA GLU A 57 -4.86 12.16 -6.06
C GLU A 57 -5.67 10.86 -6.14
N LYS A 58 -5.00 9.70 -6.19
CA LYS A 58 -5.68 8.40 -6.27
C LYS A 58 -6.53 8.09 -5.02
N LEU A 59 -6.05 8.42 -3.83
CA LEU A 59 -6.77 8.19 -2.58
C LEU A 59 -8.00 9.12 -2.46
N GLU A 60 -7.86 10.39 -2.82
CA GLU A 60 -8.96 11.36 -2.85
C GLU A 60 -10.02 10.95 -3.90
N ASP A 61 -9.59 10.51 -5.09
CA ASP A 61 -10.49 9.98 -6.13
C ASP A 61 -11.27 8.75 -5.65
N LEU A 62 -10.66 7.94 -4.79
CA LEU A 62 -11.28 6.79 -4.12
C LEU A 62 -12.23 7.21 -2.98
N GLY A 63 -12.23 8.47 -2.58
CA GLY A 63 -13.13 9.06 -1.59
C GLY A 63 -12.57 9.07 -0.17
N LEU A 64 -11.25 8.93 -0.02
CA LEU A 64 -10.59 9.04 1.27
C LEU A 64 -10.33 10.50 1.62
N GLU A 65 -10.42 10.82 2.90
CA GLU A 65 -9.85 12.07 3.43
C GLU A 65 -8.34 11.87 3.56
N VAL A 66 -7.54 12.78 3.02
CA VAL A 66 -6.07 12.64 2.97
C VAL A 66 -5.40 13.83 3.65
N ILE A 67 -4.44 13.53 4.52
CA ILE A 67 -3.59 14.50 5.21
C ILE A 67 -2.12 14.13 4.92
N VAL A 68 -1.28 15.15 4.75
CA VAL A 68 0.18 14.99 4.69
C VAL A 68 0.77 15.64 5.92
N ASP A 69 1.55 14.89 6.70
CA ASP A 69 2.16 15.41 7.92
C ASP A 69 3.44 16.22 7.65
N GLN A 70 4.06 16.74 8.72
CA GLN A 70 5.30 17.50 8.64
C GLN A 70 6.56 16.66 8.92
N ALA A 71 6.51 15.32 8.84
CA ALA A 71 7.67 14.46 9.12
C ALA A 71 8.86 14.77 8.19
N GLY A 72 8.58 15.19 6.95
CA GLY A 72 9.57 15.57 5.94
C GLY A 72 10.58 16.62 6.43
N GLU A 73 10.12 17.60 7.21
CA GLU A 73 10.97 18.65 7.77
C GLU A 73 12.05 18.10 8.71
N LYS A 74 11.69 17.07 9.50
CA LYS A 74 12.60 16.44 10.48
C LYS A 74 13.60 15.51 9.81
N VAL A 75 13.20 14.81 8.75
CA VAL A 75 13.99 13.75 8.09
C VAL A 75 14.71 14.22 6.82
N LYS A 76 14.48 15.49 6.43
CA LYS A 76 14.99 16.14 5.22
C LYS A 76 14.49 15.46 3.94
N SER A 77 13.24 15.02 3.94
CA SER A 77 12.54 14.58 2.73
C SER A 77 11.82 15.75 2.08
N ASN A 78 11.55 15.64 0.79
CA ASN A 78 10.79 16.61 0.03
C ASN A 78 9.25 16.50 0.22
N CYS A 79 8.74 15.54 1.00
CA CYS A 79 7.34 15.46 1.43
C CYS A 79 7.20 14.87 2.85
N GLY A 80 5.97 14.84 3.38
CA GLY A 80 5.62 14.17 4.64
C GLY A 80 5.08 12.76 4.44
N ASN A 81 4.71 12.09 5.53
CA ASN A 81 3.92 10.87 5.47
C ASN A 81 2.50 11.19 4.99
N ILE A 82 1.88 10.29 4.24
CA ILE A 82 0.46 10.36 3.89
C ILE A 82 -0.33 9.59 4.94
N ILE A 83 -1.38 10.20 5.46
CA ILE A 83 -2.37 9.60 6.36
C ILE A 83 -3.72 9.75 5.67
N ALA A 84 -4.33 8.64 5.30
CA ALA A 84 -5.61 8.63 4.59
C ALA A 84 -6.66 7.82 5.34
N ARG A 85 -7.88 8.35 5.41
CA ARG A 85 -9.00 7.72 6.11
C ARG A 85 -10.15 7.45 5.15
N PHE A 86 -10.55 6.19 5.08
CA PHE A 86 -11.78 5.74 4.45
C PHE A 86 -12.88 5.61 5.52
N GLU A 87 -13.96 6.38 5.40
CA GLU A 87 -15.10 6.28 6.31
C GLU A 87 -15.96 5.04 5.96
N GLY A 88 -15.99 4.07 6.88
CA GLY A 88 -16.78 2.87 6.72
C GLY A 88 -18.27 3.10 6.94
N ASN A 89 -19.08 2.22 6.35
CA ASN A 89 -20.54 2.23 6.51
C ASN A 89 -21.03 1.38 7.70
N ILE A 90 -20.16 0.57 8.31
CA ILE A 90 -20.46 -0.14 9.56
C ILE A 90 -19.93 0.71 10.72
N LYS A 91 -20.83 1.09 11.62
CA LYS A 91 -20.48 1.83 12.85
C LYS A 91 -20.20 0.86 14.01
N GLU A 92 -19.48 1.35 15.03
CA GLU A 92 -19.14 0.61 16.25
C GLU A 92 -18.28 -0.66 16.05
N VAL A 93 -17.56 -0.73 14.94
CA VAL A 93 -16.51 -1.73 14.70
C VAL A 93 -15.13 -1.10 14.87
N THR A 94 -14.17 -1.89 15.32
CA THR A 94 -12.78 -1.44 15.50
C THR A 94 -12.18 -1.02 14.16
N PRO A 95 -11.70 0.24 14.02
CA PRO A 95 -10.97 0.65 12.84
C PRO A 95 -9.69 -0.16 12.66
N ILE A 96 -9.30 -0.39 11.42
CA ILE A 96 -8.04 -1.05 11.08
C ILE A 96 -7.12 -0.08 10.33
N MET A 97 -5.83 -0.19 10.58
CA MET A 97 -4.81 0.60 9.88
C MET A 97 -3.90 -0.32 9.08
N PHE A 98 -3.67 0.02 7.82
CA PHE A 98 -2.62 -0.56 6.99
C PHE A 98 -1.48 0.45 6.82
N SER A 99 -0.25 -0.06 6.68
CA SER A 99 0.90 0.79 6.39
C SER A 99 1.75 0.19 5.29
N ALA A 100 2.32 1.07 4.48
CA ALA A 100 3.31 0.78 3.45
C ALA A 100 4.30 1.96 3.40
N HIS A 101 5.43 1.82 2.69
CA HIS A 101 6.37 2.93 2.48
C HIS A 101 6.50 3.34 1.01
N MET A 102 6.66 4.64 0.80
CA MET A 102 6.75 5.24 -0.54
C MET A 102 8.17 5.20 -1.11
N ASP A 103 9.17 5.22 -0.23
CA ASP A 103 10.55 5.30 -0.65
C ASP A 103 11.11 3.95 -1.10
N THR A 104 12.22 4.03 -1.83
CA THR A 104 12.94 2.88 -2.35
C THR A 104 14.45 3.06 -2.16
N VAL A 105 15.20 1.96 -2.13
CA VAL A 105 16.67 2.01 -2.14
C VAL A 105 17.26 2.46 -3.49
N VAL A 106 18.55 2.80 -3.49
CA VAL A 106 19.32 3.02 -4.72
C VAL A 106 19.83 1.69 -5.31
N PRO A 107 19.93 1.55 -6.65
CA PRO A 107 19.56 2.50 -7.71
C PRO A 107 18.07 2.40 -8.13
N GLY A 108 17.23 3.33 -7.65
CA GLY A 108 15.77 3.34 -7.83
C GLY A 108 15.22 4.46 -8.73
N LYS A 109 16.05 5.03 -9.61
CA LYS A 109 15.65 6.08 -10.55
C LYS A 109 15.57 5.58 -12.00
N ASN A 110 14.63 6.12 -12.78
CA ASN A 110 14.35 5.74 -14.17
C ASN A 110 14.08 4.24 -14.35
N ILE A 111 13.36 3.64 -13.40
CA ILE A 111 13.02 2.20 -13.43
C ILE A 111 12.22 1.89 -14.70
N GLN A 112 12.67 0.86 -15.42
CA GLN A 112 12.00 0.33 -16.60
C GLN A 112 11.50 -1.08 -16.25
N PRO A 113 10.25 -1.22 -15.77
CA PRO A 113 9.70 -2.53 -15.44
C PRO A 113 9.28 -3.27 -16.72
N VAL A 114 9.46 -4.59 -16.72
CA VAL A 114 9.10 -5.50 -17.81
C VAL A 114 8.32 -6.70 -17.27
N CYS A 115 7.30 -7.14 -18.00
CA CYS A 115 6.60 -8.39 -17.70
C CYS A 115 7.29 -9.54 -18.43
N GLU A 116 7.81 -10.51 -17.68
CA GLU A 116 8.42 -11.74 -18.18
C GLU A 116 7.68 -12.95 -17.62
N GLY A 117 6.77 -13.51 -18.42
CA GLY A 117 5.91 -14.62 -17.98
C GLY A 117 4.98 -14.19 -16.85
N ASP A 118 5.12 -14.84 -15.70
CA ASP A 118 4.36 -14.59 -14.47
C ASP A 118 5.06 -13.57 -13.52
N LYS A 119 6.15 -12.95 -13.96
CA LYS A 119 6.95 -12.04 -13.14
C LYS A 119 7.02 -10.66 -13.74
N ILE A 120 7.10 -9.67 -12.86
CA ILE A 120 7.48 -8.31 -13.20
C ILE A 120 8.91 -8.11 -12.71
N LEU A 121 9.80 -7.67 -13.60
CA LEU A 121 11.23 -7.52 -13.34
C LEU A 121 11.67 -6.10 -13.72
N SER A 122 12.79 -5.63 -13.17
CA SER A 122 13.45 -4.45 -13.71
C SER A 122 14.27 -4.84 -14.95
N SER A 123 14.57 -3.86 -15.80
CA SER A 123 15.49 -4.03 -16.95
C SER A 123 16.95 -4.39 -16.59
N GLY A 124 17.26 -4.63 -15.30
CA GLY A 124 18.57 -5.07 -14.82
C GLY A 124 19.57 -3.96 -14.47
N LYS A 125 19.26 -2.68 -14.74
CA LYS A 125 20.10 -1.52 -14.37
C LYS A 125 19.70 -0.85 -13.06
N THR A 126 18.51 -1.14 -12.57
CA THR A 126 17.87 -0.55 -11.40
C THR A 126 17.29 -1.65 -10.52
N ILE A 127 16.91 -1.32 -9.29
CA ILE A 127 15.91 -2.12 -8.58
C ILE A 127 14.57 -2.07 -9.32
N LEU A 128 13.61 -2.91 -8.90
CA LEU A 128 12.22 -2.80 -9.34
C LEU A 128 11.40 -1.84 -8.47
N GLY A 129 11.72 -1.71 -7.18
CA GLY A 129 10.88 -0.98 -6.23
C GLY A 129 9.58 -1.73 -5.88
N ALA A 130 9.60 -3.07 -5.97
CA ALA A 130 8.48 -3.90 -5.53
C ALA A 130 8.25 -3.75 -4.02
N ASP A 131 9.34 -3.71 -3.27
CA ASP A 131 9.40 -3.24 -1.90
C ASP A 131 9.38 -1.69 -1.94
N ASP A 132 8.30 -1.01 -1.52
CA ASP A 132 7.01 -1.53 -1.02
C ASP A 132 5.81 -1.09 -1.88
N LYS A 133 6.07 -0.74 -3.15
CA LYS A 133 5.02 -0.31 -4.08
C LYS A 133 4.04 -1.43 -4.43
N ALA A 134 4.39 -2.69 -4.20
CA ALA A 134 3.46 -3.81 -4.34
C ALA A 134 2.34 -3.77 -3.28
N ALA A 135 2.66 -3.44 -2.02
CA ALA A 135 1.63 -3.26 -0.99
C ALA A 135 0.76 -2.04 -1.27
N ILE A 136 1.36 -0.93 -1.71
CA ILE A 136 0.62 0.27 -2.14
C ILE A 136 -0.37 -0.08 -3.26
N ALA A 137 0.06 -0.80 -4.30
CA ALA A 137 -0.81 -1.23 -5.40
C ALA A 137 -1.96 -2.13 -4.90
N ALA A 138 -1.66 -3.07 -4.00
CA ALA A 138 -2.67 -3.96 -3.41
C ALA A 138 -3.69 -3.20 -2.56
N LEU A 139 -3.28 -2.18 -1.80
CA LEU A 139 -4.17 -1.34 -1.01
C LEU A 139 -5.08 -0.49 -1.89
N LEU A 140 -4.55 0.10 -2.96
CA LEU A 140 -5.36 0.84 -3.94
C LEU A 140 -6.41 -0.08 -4.60
N GLU A 141 -6.02 -1.29 -4.99
CA GLU A 141 -6.95 -2.27 -5.57
C GLU A 141 -8.01 -2.73 -4.56
N ALA A 142 -7.64 -2.94 -3.30
CA ALA A 142 -8.59 -3.29 -2.24
C ALA A 142 -9.63 -2.18 -2.05
N LEU A 143 -9.22 -0.91 -2.05
CA LEU A 143 -10.13 0.23 -1.98
C LEU A 143 -11.05 0.32 -3.19
N HIS A 144 -10.55 0.07 -4.40
CA HIS A 144 -11.38 -0.03 -5.59
C HIS A 144 -12.45 -1.10 -5.44
N ILE A 145 -12.08 -2.31 -5.03
CA ILE A 145 -13.03 -3.41 -4.80
C ILE A 145 -14.08 -3.04 -3.74
N ILE A 146 -13.66 -2.46 -2.61
CA ILE A 146 -14.59 -2.03 -1.56
C ILE A 146 -15.65 -1.07 -2.12
N ARG A 147 -15.22 -0.09 -2.93
CA ARG A 147 -16.11 0.90 -3.52
C ARG A 147 -16.97 0.35 -4.65
N GLU A 148 -16.40 -0.41 -5.58
CA GLU A 148 -17.09 -0.96 -6.76
C GLU A 148 -18.16 -1.98 -6.35
N ASP A 149 -17.82 -2.88 -5.43
CA ASP A 149 -18.71 -3.94 -4.97
C ASP A 149 -19.60 -3.52 -3.79
N ASN A 150 -19.45 -2.26 -3.34
CA ASN A 150 -20.14 -1.69 -2.17
C ASN A 150 -20.00 -2.60 -0.94
N ILE A 151 -18.77 -3.02 -0.65
CA ILE A 151 -18.48 -3.91 0.47
C ILE A 151 -18.73 -3.15 1.77
N SER A 152 -19.50 -3.75 2.68
CA SER A 152 -19.67 -3.20 4.00
C SER A 152 -18.42 -3.41 4.85
N CYS A 153 -17.84 -2.32 5.36
CA CYS A 153 -16.66 -2.37 6.22
C CYS A 153 -16.71 -1.25 7.28
N GLY A 154 -15.88 -1.39 8.31
CA GLY A 154 -15.57 -0.32 9.24
C GLY A 154 -14.63 0.72 8.64
N ASP A 155 -14.24 1.68 9.46
CA ASP A 155 -13.23 2.68 9.07
C ASP A 155 -11.89 2.00 8.79
N ILE A 156 -11.23 2.47 7.73
CA ILE A 156 -9.89 2.01 7.34
C ILE A 156 -8.97 3.21 7.28
N GLU A 157 -7.83 3.09 7.94
CA GLU A 157 -6.74 4.06 7.87
C GLU A 157 -5.58 3.50 7.06
N ILE A 158 -4.95 4.34 6.26
CA ILE A 158 -3.79 4.00 5.46
C ILE A 158 -2.69 5.01 5.76
N VAL A 159 -1.51 4.51 6.14
CA VAL A 159 -0.33 5.33 6.36
C VAL A 159 0.75 4.95 5.36
N PHE A 160 1.05 5.87 4.44
CA PHE A 160 2.20 5.74 3.54
C PHE A 160 3.37 6.56 4.08
N SER A 161 4.39 5.86 4.58
CA SER A 161 5.54 6.50 5.23
C SER A 161 6.65 6.87 4.24
N ILE A 162 7.39 7.93 4.57
CA ILE A 162 8.62 8.32 3.88
C ILE A 162 9.86 7.69 4.54
N CYS A 163 10.97 7.58 3.80
CA CYS A 163 12.28 7.28 4.37
C CYS A 163 12.35 6.04 5.29
N GLU A 164 11.62 4.97 4.95
CA GLU A 164 11.69 3.67 5.65
C GLU A 164 13.10 3.08 5.51
N GLU A 165 13.61 3.08 4.28
CA GLU A 165 14.82 2.36 3.86
C GLU A 165 16.10 2.93 4.48
N ILE A 166 16.01 4.14 5.05
CA ILE A 166 17.10 4.83 5.74
C ILE A 166 16.89 4.89 7.26
N GLY A 167 16.10 3.97 7.81
CA GLY A 167 16.00 3.71 9.25
C GLY A 167 14.65 4.07 9.87
N LEU A 168 13.56 3.81 9.16
CA LEU A 168 12.17 4.04 9.60
C LEU A 168 11.90 5.51 9.94
N LEU A 169 12.53 6.44 9.22
CA LEU A 169 12.57 7.84 9.65
C LEU A 169 11.19 8.49 9.57
N GLY A 170 10.39 8.22 8.53
CA GLY A 170 9.03 8.73 8.42
C GLY A 170 8.14 8.21 9.54
N ALA A 171 8.10 6.90 9.75
CA ALA A 171 7.31 6.27 10.82
C ALA A 171 7.69 6.77 12.23
N LYS A 172 8.98 6.96 12.53
CA LYS A 172 9.44 7.51 13.81
C LYS A 172 9.04 8.97 14.05
N ASN A 173 8.68 9.69 12.99
CA ASN A 173 8.31 11.09 13.03
C ASN A 173 6.84 11.33 12.63
N LEU A 174 6.06 10.25 12.50
CA LEU A 174 4.64 10.29 12.18
C LEU A 174 3.90 11.18 13.20
N ASP A 175 3.10 12.10 12.67
CA ASP A 175 2.22 12.90 13.52
C ASP A 175 1.03 12.07 13.98
N ILE A 176 0.92 11.88 15.30
CA ILE A 176 -0.14 11.11 15.98
C ILE A 176 -1.06 12.02 16.81
N SER A 177 -0.94 13.35 16.65
CA SER A 177 -1.64 14.35 17.45
C SER A 177 -3.06 14.63 17.01
#